data_AF-A0A7C7KG21-F1
#
_entry.id   AF-A0A7C7KG21-F1
#
_cell.length_a   1.000
_cell.length_b   1.000
_cell.length_c   1.000
_cell.angle_alpha   90.00
_cell.angle_beta   90.00
_cell.angle_gamma   90.00
#
_symmetry.space_group_name_H-M   'P 1'
#
loop_
_entity.id
_entity.type
_entity.pdbx_description
1 polymer ?
#
loop_
_entity_poly.entity_id
_entity_poly.type
_entity_poly.pdbx_seq_one_letter_code
_entity_poly.pdbx_strand_id
1 'polypeptide(L)'
;METEIANSGMSSRRLSLIDDHIERNYINTGKLTGSLFAIYRKGRLTHYSALGLMDRERKKPVQWDTIYRIFSMTKPVTSVALMMLFERGLIQLDDPVYRYIPSFKKLQVYVSGLDGSFETRPPDRSLTVRDLLSHQSGFTYDFMKENEIDAAYSARGIGSAGQKDLASLIDSFERFFVLCLPI
;
A
#
# COMPACT_ATOMS: atom_id res chain seq x y z
N MET A 1 14.56 23.81 -6.67
CA MET A 1 15.35 23.14 -7.73
C MET A 1 14.54 23.25 -9.01
N GLU A 2 14.87 24.21 -9.88
CA GLU A 2 14.23 24.34 -11.19
C GLU A 2 14.65 23.14 -12.04
N THR A 3 13.73 22.22 -12.27
CA THR A 3 14.00 21.05 -13.12
C THR A 3 13.59 21.42 -14.53
N GLU A 4 14.55 21.67 -15.40
CA GLU A 4 14.30 22.07 -16.79
C GLU A 4 13.58 20.93 -17.54
N ILE A 5 12.45 21.25 -18.18
CA ILE A 5 11.67 20.28 -18.96
C ILE A 5 12.42 20.00 -20.26
N ALA A 6 12.95 18.78 -20.39
CA ALA A 6 13.65 18.36 -21.60
C ALA A 6 12.74 17.47 -22.45
N ASN A 7 12.61 17.81 -23.74
CA ASN A 7 11.95 16.95 -24.71
C ASN A 7 12.80 15.67 -24.95
N SER A 8 12.67 14.69 -24.05
CA SER A 8 13.47 13.46 -24.02
C SER A 8 13.06 12.46 -25.09
N GLY A 9 12.81 12.92 -26.32
CA GLY A 9 12.34 12.13 -27.46
C GLY A 9 10.85 11.79 -27.40
N MET A 10 10.02 12.66 -26.80
CA MET A 10 8.57 12.48 -26.64
C MET A 10 7.84 13.59 -27.41
N SER A 11 6.69 13.31 -28.01
CA SER A 11 5.95 14.37 -28.72
C SER A 11 5.31 15.34 -27.73
N SER A 12 5.77 16.61 -27.67
CA SER A 12 5.16 17.65 -26.84
C SER A 12 3.65 17.81 -27.11
N ARG A 13 3.25 17.70 -28.38
CA ARG A 13 1.83 17.70 -28.78
C ARG A 13 1.05 16.53 -28.15
N ARG A 14 1.62 15.34 -28.04
CA ARG A 14 0.93 14.20 -27.40
C ARG A 14 0.92 14.33 -25.88
N LEU A 15 1.96 14.92 -25.30
CA LEU A 15 2.04 15.16 -23.86
C LEU A 15 0.98 16.17 -23.41
N SER A 16 0.74 17.24 -24.18
CA SER A 16 -0.33 18.20 -23.86
C SER A 16 -1.73 17.59 -23.86
N LEU A 17 -1.97 16.54 -24.66
CA LEU A 17 -3.25 15.81 -24.65
C LEU A 17 -3.55 15.13 -23.31
N ILE A 18 -2.52 14.83 -22.50
CA ILE A 18 -2.70 14.29 -21.16
C ILE A 18 -3.34 15.36 -20.27
N ASP A 19 -2.83 16.58 -20.32
CA ASP A 19 -3.31 17.70 -19.53
C ASP A 19 -4.76 18.05 -19.93
N ASP A 20 -5.01 18.17 -21.22
CA ASP A 20 -6.36 18.39 -21.78
C ASP A 20 -7.34 17.29 -21.33
N HIS A 21 -6.88 16.04 -21.29
CA HIS A 21 -7.70 14.91 -20.87
C HIS A 21 -8.03 14.97 -19.37
N ILE A 22 -7.03 15.24 -18.52
CA ILE A 22 -7.21 15.35 -17.07
C ILE A 22 -8.14 16.52 -16.74
N GLU A 23 -7.86 17.69 -17.31
CA GLU A 23 -8.64 18.90 -17.03
C GLU A 23 -10.09 18.72 -17.48
N ARG A 24 -10.32 18.34 -18.74
CA ARG A 24 -11.68 18.21 -19.30
C ARG A 24 -12.50 17.11 -18.64
N ASN A 25 -11.93 15.94 -18.37
CA ASN A 25 -12.71 14.76 -17.97
C ASN A 25 -12.75 14.53 -16.46
N TYR A 26 -11.82 15.11 -15.70
CA TYR A 26 -11.72 14.88 -14.26
C TYR A 26 -11.84 16.15 -13.42
N ILE A 27 -11.12 17.22 -13.78
CA ILE A 27 -11.14 18.46 -12.99
C ILE A 27 -12.44 19.23 -13.25
N ASN A 28 -12.75 19.52 -14.52
CA ASN A 28 -13.94 20.27 -14.92
C ASN A 28 -15.26 19.54 -14.61
N THR A 29 -15.22 18.21 -14.52
CA THR A 29 -16.37 17.39 -14.13
C THR A 29 -16.49 17.20 -12.61
N GLY A 30 -15.54 17.71 -11.83
CA GLY A 30 -15.52 17.60 -10.37
C GLY A 30 -15.15 16.22 -9.82
N LYS A 31 -14.68 15.28 -10.67
CA LYS A 31 -14.21 13.96 -10.22
C LYS A 31 -12.89 14.01 -9.46
N LEU A 32 -12.02 14.95 -9.82
CA LEU A 32 -10.79 15.26 -9.09
C LEU A 32 -10.79 16.74 -8.70
N THR A 33 -10.29 17.05 -7.51
CA THR A 33 -10.10 18.43 -7.05
C THR A 33 -8.87 19.07 -7.70
N GLY A 34 -7.80 18.28 -7.83
CA GLY A 34 -6.53 18.67 -8.40
C GLY A 34 -5.71 17.44 -8.76
N SER A 35 -4.71 17.62 -9.61
CA SER A 35 -3.80 16.57 -10.04
C SER A 35 -2.40 17.14 -10.26
N LEU A 36 -1.39 16.36 -9.91
CA LEU A 36 -0.02 16.56 -10.33
C LEU A 36 0.39 15.35 -11.15
N PHE A 37 0.88 15.59 -12.37
CA PHE A 37 1.37 14.54 -13.25
C PHE A 37 2.81 14.86 -13.67
N ALA A 38 3.69 13.86 -13.62
CA ALA A 38 5.09 14.00 -14.00
C ALA A 38 5.57 12.78 -14.76
N ILE A 39 6.29 12.99 -15.87
CA ILE A 39 6.93 11.93 -16.65
C ILE A 39 8.44 12.17 -16.64
N TYR A 40 9.17 11.19 -16.12
CA TYR A 40 10.62 11.12 -16.27
C TYR A 40 10.99 10.12 -17.37
N ARG A 41 11.88 10.52 -18.27
CA ARG A 41 12.42 9.64 -19.32
C ARG A 41 13.89 9.94 -19.53
N LYS A 42 14.71 8.90 -19.65
CA LYS A 42 16.18 9.03 -19.80
C LYS A 42 16.80 9.92 -18.72
N GLY A 43 16.35 9.77 -17.47
CA GLY A 43 16.83 10.54 -16.32
C GLY A 43 16.41 12.01 -16.30
N ARG A 44 15.49 12.45 -17.17
CA ARG A 44 15.07 13.85 -17.27
C ARG A 44 13.57 14.01 -17.13
N LEU A 45 13.15 15.06 -16.43
CA LEU A 45 11.75 15.48 -16.40
C LEU A 45 11.34 15.92 -17.81
N THR A 46 10.40 15.20 -18.38
CA THR A 46 9.98 15.35 -19.79
C THR A 46 8.62 16.00 -19.93
N HIS A 47 7.76 15.82 -18.93
CA HIS A 47 6.47 16.47 -18.83
C HIS A 47 6.12 16.66 -17.37
N TYR A 48 5.52 17.79 -17.04
CA TYR A 48 4.87 18.01 -15.75
C TYR A 48 3.65 18.90 -15.94
N SER A 49 2.59 18.59 -15.21
CA SER A 49 1.43 19.46 -15.08
C SER A 49 0.89 19.42 -13.65
N ALA A 50 0.57 20.60 -13.12
CA ALA A 50 -0.22 20.78 -11.91
C ALA A 50 -1.53 21.45 -12.30
N LEU A 51 -2.63 20.75 -12.09
CA LEU A 51 -3.96 21.15 -12.53
C LEU A 51 -4.89 21.19 -11.33
N GLY A 52 -5.80 22.17 -11.30
CA GLY A 52 -6.81 22.31 -10.24
C GLY A 52 -6.23 22.71 -8.88
N LEU A 53 -6.90 22.26 -7.82
CA LEU A 53 -6.65 22.69 -6.45
C LEU A 53 -6.15 21.54 -5.56
N MET A 54 -5.16 21.80 -4.70
CA MET A 54 -4.78 20.88 -3.63
C MET A 54 -5.73 20.97 -2.43
N ASP A 55 -6.43 22.10 -2.30
CA ASP A 55 -7.40 22.37 -1.24
C ASP A 55 -8.54 23.21 -1.83
N ARG A 56 -9.72 22.62 -1.96
CA ARG A 56 -10.89 23.26 -2.60
C ARG A 56 -11.45 24.37 -1.73
N GLU A 57 -11.57 24.11 -0.43
CA GLU A 57 -12.18 24.97 0.56
C GLU A 57 -11.34 26.24 0.76
N ARG A 58 -10.01 26.10 0.77
CA ARG A 58 -9.07 27.23 0.84
C ARG A 58 -8.67 27.78 -0.53
N LYS A 59 -9.19 27.20 -1.62
CA LYS A 59 -8.87 27.57 -3.01
C LYS A 59 -7.36 27.60 -3.29
N LYS A 60 -6.61 26.63 -2.77
CA LYS A 60 -5.16 26.55 -2.98
C LYS A 60 -4.84 25.72 -4.23
N PRO A 61 -4.07 26.24 -5.18
CA PRO A 61 -3.70 25.50 -6.39
C PRO A 61 -2.77 24.34 -6.04
N VAL A 62 -2.80 23.30 -6.88
CA VAL A 62 -1.74 22.28 -6.86
C VAL A 62 -0.42 22.94 -7.25
N GLN A 63 0.65 22.54 -6.56
CA GLN A 63 2.04 22.95 -6.81
C GLN A 63 2.96 21.72 -6.87
N TRP A 64 4.16 21.89 -7.42
CA TRP A 64 5.15 20.81 -7.56
C TRP A 64 5.48 20.10 -6.23
N ASP A 65 5.46 20.84 -5.13
CA ASP A 65 5.74 20.40 -3.77
C ASP A 65 4.48 20.07 -2.95
N THR A 66 3.33 19.92 -3.60
CA THR A 66 2.09 19.51 -2.93
C THR A 66 2.29 18.16 -2.23
N ILE A 67 1.97 18.12 -0.94
CA ILE A 67 2.04 16.91 -0.13
C ILE A 67 0.77 16.09 -0.35
N TYR A 68 0.93 14.88 -0.89
CA TYR A 68 -0.15 13.92 -1.06
C TYR A 68 -0.07 12.81 -0.01
N ARG A 69 -1.23 12.34 0.45
CA ARG A 69 -1.32 11.07 1.18
C ARG A 69 -1.24 9.93 0.16
N ILE A 70 -0.11 9.23 0.13
CA ILE A 70 0.19 8.25 -0.93
C ILE A 70 -0.31 6.81 -0.62
N PHE A 71 -0.86 6.59 0.58
CA PHE A 71 -1.43 5.31 1.01
C PHE A 71 -0.54 4.09 0.67
N SER A 72 -1.05 3.12 -0.09
CA SER A 72 -0.33 1.90 -0.44
C SER A 72 0.94 2.12 -1.25
N MET A 73 1.15 3.31 -1.85
CA MET A 73 2.43 3.64 -2.50
C MET A 73 3.59 3.78 -1.49
N THR A 74 3.33 3.73 -0.19
CA THR A 74 4.37 3.57 0.84
C THR A 74 5.03 2.19 0.77
N LYS A 75 4.36 1.15 0.25
CA LYS A 75 4.87 -0.24 0.23
C LYS A 75 6.25 -0.37 -0.44
N PRO A 76 6.49 0.15 -1.67
CA PRO A 76 7.83 0.12 -2.27
C PRO A 76 8.92 0.78 -1.40
N VAL A 77 8.61 1.86 -0.68
CA VAL A 77 9.57 2.51 0.23
C VAL A 77 9.94 1.57 1.38
N THR A 78 8.94 0.93 2.02
CA THR A 78 9.16 -0.08 3.06
C THR A 78 9.90 -1.30 2.51
N SER A 79 9.57 -1.76 1.30
CA SER A 79 10.26 -2.88 0.65
C SER A 79 11.74 -2.57 0.41
N VAL A 80 12.09 -1.36 -0.05
CA VAL A 80 13.49 -0.94 -0.20
C VAL A 80 14.21 -0.93 1.15
N ALA A 81 13.60 -0.39 2.20
CA ALA A 81 14.19 -0.42 3.55
C ALA A 81 14.46 -1.86 4.02
N LEU A 82 13.54 -2.80 3.76
CA LEU A 82 13.73 -4.21 4.06
C LEU A 82 14.85 -4.84 3.22
N MET A 83 14.92 -4.52 1.92
CA MET A 83 15.98 -5.01 1.04
C MET A 83 17.37 -4.48 1.43
N MET A 84 17.47 -3.27 1.98
CA MET A 84 18.73 -2.77 2.55
C MET A 84 19.20 -3.59 3.75
N LEU A 85 18.28 -4.13 4.57
CA LEU A 85 18.63 -5.05 5.65
C LEU A 85 19.08 -6.41 5.10
N PHE A 86 18.44 -6.88 4.04
CA PHE A 86 18.81 -8.10 3.33
C PHE A 86 20.23 -8.01 2.74
N GLU A 87 20.55 -6.92 2.05
CA GLU A 87 21.90 -6.68 1.50
C GLU A 87 22.99 -6.64 2.57
N ARG A 88 22.64 -6.23 3.80
CA ARG A 88 23.53 -6.24 4.96
C ARG A 88 23.61 -7.60 5.66
N GLY A 89 22.87 -8.60 5.19
CA GLY A 89 22.80 -9.92 5.82
C GLY A 89 22.08 -9.96 7.17
N LEU A 90 21.34 -8.90 7.53
CA LEU A 90 20.63 -8.81 8.82
C LEU A 90 19.32 -9.60 8.83
N ILE A 91 18.75 -9.85 7.64
CA ILE A 91 17.59 -10.70 7.42
C ILE A 91 17.81 -11.51 6.13
N GLN A 92 17.15 -12.64 6.00
CA GLN A 92 17.02 -13.41 4.76
C GLN A 92 15.56 -13.44 4.31
N LEU A 93 15.31 -13.47 3.00
CA LEU A 93 13.93 -13.51 2.47
C LEU A 93 13.18 -14.78 2.89
N ASP A 94 13.90 -15.88 3.04
CA ASP A 94 13.33 -17.18 3.46
C ASP A 94 13.41 -17.36 4.99
N ASP A 95 13.82 -16.33 5.74
CA ASP A 95 13.70 -16.37 7.21
C ASP A 95 12.23 -16.50 7.60
N PRO A 96 11.91 -17.35 8.59
CA PRO A 96 10.58 -17.34 9.16
C PRO A 96 10.35 -16.05 9.95
N VAL A 97 9.20 -15.41 9.74
CA VAL A 97 8.83 -14.12 10.34
C VAL A 97 8.84 -14.19 11.87
N TYR A 98 8.56 -15.37 12.44
CA TYR A 98 8.57 -15.52 13.89
C TYR A 98 9.92 -15.26 14.56
N ARG A 99 11.04 -15.23 13.82
CA ARG A 99 12.33 -14.80 14.37
C ARG A 99 12.30 -13.34 14.83
N TYR A 100 11.45 -12.53 14.19
CA TYR A 100 11.30 -11.10 14.42
C TYR A 100 10.00 -10.78 15.17
N ILE A 101 8.95 -11.57 14.94
CA ILE A 101 7.63 -11.43 15.61
C ILE A 101 7.25 -12.79 16.23
N PRO A 102 7.75 -13.15 17.43
CA PRO A 102 7.65 -14.51 17.99
C PRO A 102 6.23 -15.09 18.06
N SER A 103 5.21 -14.25 18.26
CA SER A 103 3.82 -14.66 18.31
C SER A 103 3.30 -15.25 17.00
N PHE A 104 3.95 -14.98 15.87
CA PHE A 104 3.56 -15.53 14.58
C PHE A 104 3.76 -17.05 14.46
N LYS A 105 4.41 -17.70 15.44
CA LYS A 105 4.41 -19.18 15.56
C LYS A 105 3.01 -19.76 15.78
N LYS A 106 2.10 -18.96 16.32
CA LYS A 106 0.74 -19.41 16.69
C LYS A 106 -0.27 -19.21 15.56
N LEU A 107 0.14 -18.65 14.41
CA LEU A 107 -0.74 -18.44 13.27
C LEU A 107 -1.41 -19.74 12.85
N GLN A 108 -2.69 -19.64 12.53
CA GLN A 108 -3.54 -20.68 11.98
C GLN A 108 -4.14 -20.17 10.67
N VAL A 109 -4.52 -21.08 9.78
CA VAL A 109 -5.19 -20.78 8.51
C VAL A 109 -6.67 -21.09 8.66
N TYR A 110 -7.51 -20.15 8.22
CA TYR A 110 -8.95 -20.32 8.13
C TYR A 110 -9.32 -21.47 7.20
N VAL A 111 -10.25 -22.32 7.65
CA VAL A 111 -10.83 -23.41 6.84
C VAL A 111 -12.30 -23.13 6.56
N SER A 112 -13.09 -22.89 7.61
CA SER A 112 -14.54 -22.70 7.50
C SER A 112 -15.13 -22.05 8.76
N GLY A 113 -16.43 -21.72 8.72
CA GLY A 113 -17.20 -21.27 9.88
C GLY A 113 -17.40 -19.75 9.94
N LEU A 114 -18.01 -19.30 11.02
CA LEU A 114 -18.28 -17.89 11.29
C LEU A 114 -17.49 -17.43 12.50
N ASP A 115 -17.45 -16.12 12.70
CA ASP A 115 -16.71 -15.56 13.83
C ASP A 115 -17.17 -16.14 15.17
N GLY A 116 -16.20 -16.58 15.98
CA GLY A 116 -16.43 -17.31 17.24
C GLY A 116 -16.55 -18.83 17.10
N SER A 117 -16.67 -19.36 15.88
CA SER A 117 -16.72 -20.80 15.59
C SER A 117 -15.83 -21.22 14.41
N PHE A 118 -14.80 -20.44 14.10
CA PHE A 118 -13.88 -20.75 13.01
C PHE A 118 -13.19 -22.10 13.19
N GLU A 119 -13.32 -22.93 12.16
CA GLU A 119 -12.45 -24.07 11.94
C GLU A 119 -11.13 -23.56 11.35
N THR A 120 -10.03 -23.96 11.97
CA THR A 120 -8.69 -23.54 11.54
C THR A 120 -7.74 -24.72 11.54
N ARG A 121 -6.65 -24.59 10.79
CA ARG A 121 -5.57 -25.56 10.75
C ARG A 121 -4.21 -24.89 10.85
N PRO A 122 -3.15 -25.61 11.24
CA PRO A 122 -1.79 -25.09 11.11
C PRO A 122 -1.45 -24.77 9.64
N PRO A 123 -0.62 -23.74 9.39
CA PRO A 123 -0.09 -23.47 8.05
C PRO A 123 0.82 -24.62 7.57
N ASP A 124 0.94 -24.81 6.25
CA ASP A 124 1.69 -25.94 5.66
C ASP A 124 3.21 -25.75 5.83
N ARG A 125 3.64 -24.50 5.95
CA ARG A 125 5.01 -24.09 6.31
C ARG A 125 5.00 -22.82 7.16
N SER A 126 6.16 -22.45 7.68
CA SER A 126 6.30 -21.16 8.36
C SER A 126 6.15 -19.99 7.39
N LEU A 127 5.44 -18.94 7.84
CA LEU A 127 5.38 -17.66 7.15
C LEU A 127 6.78 -17.05 7.03
N THR A 128 7.19 -16.69 5.81
CA THR A 128 8.51 -16.10 5.52
C THR A 128 8.43 -14.60 5.26
N VAL A 129 9.58 -13.93 5.33
CA VAL A 129 9.70 -12.50 4.96
C VAL A 129 9.29 -12.27 3.49
N ARG A 130 9.61 -13.21 2.60
CA ARG A 130 9.22 -13.19 1.19
C ARG A 130 7.71 -13.14 1.02
N ASP A 131 6.96 -13.93 1.78
CA ASP A 131 5.50 -13.99 1.69
C ASP A 131 4.85 -12.65 2.05
N LEU A 132 5.40 -11.95 3.05
CA LEU A 132 4.95 -10.60 3.40
C LEU A 132 5.20 -9.60 2.27
N LEU A 133 6.38 -9.67 1.64
CA LEU A 133 6.75 -8.79 0.53
C LEU A 133 5.94 -9.04 -0.74
N SER A 134 5.57 -10.30 -1.01
CA SER A 134 4.87 -10.72 -2.23
C SER A 134 3.34 -10.76 -2.09
N HIS A 135 2.80 -10.38 -0.93
CA HIS A 135 1.38 -10.51 -0.62
C HIS A 135 0.86 -11.96 -0.70
N GLN A 136 1.69 -12.91 -0.28
CA GLN A 136 1.38 -14.36 -0.21
C GLN A 136 1.34 -14.87 1.23
N SER A 137 1.22 -13.97 2.20
CA SER A 137 1.27 -14.30 3.64
C SER A 137 -0.04 -14.77 4.24
N GLY A 138 -1.12 -14.79 3.45
CA GLY A 138 -2.47 -15.11 3.92
C GLY A 138 -3.15 -14.02 4.76
N PHE A 139 -2.51 -12.85 4.94
CA PHE A 139 -3.14 -11.69 5.58
C PHE A 139 -4.09 -10.98 4.62
N THR A 140 -5.17 -10.42 5.17
CA THR A 140 -6.18 -9.64 4.44
C THR A 140 -6.37 -8.26 5.10
N TYR A 141 -7.34 -7.48 4.61
CA TYR A 141 -7.74 -6.19 5.17
C TYR A 141 -9.20 -6.20 5.62
N ASP A 142 -9.48 -5.52 6.72
CA ASP A 142 -10.82 -5.33 7.31
C ASP A 142 -11.85 -4.71 6.37
N PHE A 143 -11.40 -3.92 5.39
CA PHE A 143 -12.28 -3.22 4.46
C PHE A 143 -12.57 -3.97 3.16
N MET A 144 -11.97 -5.14 2.91
CA MET A 144 -12.22 -5.91 1.68
C MET A 144 -13.65 -6.47 1.68
N LYS A 145 -14.13 -6.96 2.83
CA LYS A 145 -15.49 -7.49 3.03
C LYS A 145 -15.85 -8.61 2.04
N GLU A 146 -14.87 -9.41 1.66
CA GLU A 146 -15.04 -10.52 0.71
C GLU A 146 -15.22 -11.86 1.44
N ASN A 147 -14.73 -11.98 2.67
CA ASN A 147 -14.77 -13.22 3.44
C ASN A 147 -14.93 -12.99 4.95
N GLU A 148 -15.12 -14.09 5.69
CA GLU A 148 -15.36 -14.09 7.14
C GLU A 148 -14.18 -13.56 7.96
N ILE A 149 -12.95 -13.69 7.47
CA ILE A 149 -11.76 -13.14 8.13
C ILE A 149 -11.72 -11.62 8.01
N ASP A 150 -12.10 -11.04 6.86
CA ASP A 150 -12.24 -9.59 6.72
C ASP A 150 -13.27 -9.04 7.72
N ALA A 151 -14.42 -9.73 7.84
CA ALA A 151 -15.47 -9.38 8.78
C ALA A 151 -15.00 -9.47 10.24
N ALA A 152 -14.28 -10.55 10.60
CA ALA A 152 -13.70 -10.72 11.93
C ALA A 152 -12.62 -9.68 12.25
N TYR A 153 -11.80 -9.29 11.28
CA TYR A 153 -10.83 -8.21 11.39
C TYR A 153 -11.55 -6.88 11.65
N SER A 154 -12.58 -6.56 10.87
CA SER A 154 -13.40 -5.35 11.07
C SER A 154 -14.05 -5.31 12.46
N ALA A 155 -14.65 -6.41 12.91
CA ALA A 155 -15.31 -6.49 14.22
C ALA A 155 -14.34 -6.31 15.40
N ARG A 156 -13.06 -6.66 15.22
CA ARG A 156 -11.99 -6.55 16.22
C ARG A 156 -11.10 -5.31 16.06
N GLY A 157 -11.36 -4.46 15.06
CA GLY A 157 -10.52 -3.31 14.76
C GLY A 157 -9.12 -3.66 14.26
N ILE A 158 -8.93 -4.82 13.63
CA ILE A 158 -7.65 -5.25 13.06
C ILE A 158 -7.50 -4.66 11.66
N GLY A 159 -6.84 -3.51 11.55
CA GLY A 159 -6.57 -2.87 10.26
C GLY A 159 -6.90 -1.38 10.26
N SER A 160 -7.63 -0.94 9.23
CA SER A 160 -7.76 0.46 8.83
C SER A 160 -8.37 1.40 9.88
N ALA A 161 -9.28 0.90 10.72
CA ALA A 161 -10.03 1.72 11.67
C ALA A 161 -9.49 1.68 13.13
N GLY A 162 -8.74 0.64 13.50
CA GLY A 162 -8.41 0.37 14.90
C GLY A 162 -6.94 0.51 15.28
N GLN A 163 -6.04 0.62 14.30
CA GLN A 163 -4.60 0.52 14.57
C GLN A 163 -3.91 1.87 14.64
N LYS A 164 -3.16 2.08 15.73
CA LYS A 164 -2.43 3.32 16.01
C LYS A 164 -0.97 3.21 15.59
N ASP A 165 -0.38 2.03 15.79
CA ASP A 165 1.02 1.76 15.49
C ASP A 165 1.23 0.27 15.18
N LEU A 166 2.48 -0.11 14.91
CA LEU A 166 2.86 -1.48 14.60
C LEU A 166 2.70 -2.43 15.80
N ALA A 167 2.96 -1.94 17.02
CA ALA A 167 2.88 -2.78 18.22
C ALA A 167 1.41 -3.17 18.50
N SER A 168 0.49 -2.21 18.40
CA SER A 168 -0.94 -2.47 18.55
C SER A 168 -1.48 -3.43 17.48
N LEU A 169 -0.91 -3.36 16.26
CA LEU A 169 -1.27 -4.28 15.18
C LEU A 169 -0.81 -5.70 15.48
N ILE A 170 0.45 -5.87 15.92
CA ILE A 170 0.97 -7.17 16.33
C ILE A 170 0.13 -7.74 17.48
N ASP A 171 -0.12 -6.95 18.53
CA ASP A 171 -0.95 -7.36 19.67
C ASP A 171 -2.36 -7.81 19.26
N SER A 172 -2.94 -7.19 18.22
CA SER A 172 -4.23 -7.62 17.68
C SER A 172 -4.14 -8.99 16.99
N PHE A 173 -3.08 -9.26 16.24
CA PHE A 173 -2.83 -10.61 15.71
C PHE A 173 -2.53 -11.63 16.82
N GLU A 174 -1.97 -11.20 17.96
CA GLU A 174 -1.80 -12.07 19.13
C GLU A 174 -3.11 -12.49 19.78
N ARG A 175 -4.18 -11.74 19.56
CA ARG A 175 -5.53 -12.08 20.03
C ARG A 175 -6.35 -12.81 18.97
N PHE A 176 -5.92 -12.77 17.70
CA PHE A 176 -6.61 -13.37 16.57
C PHE A 176 -5.59 -13.90 15.54
N PHE A 177 -5.18 -15.16 15.71
CA PHE A 177 -4.11 -15.79 14.94
C PHE A 177 -4.53 -16.34 13.57
N VAL A 178 -5.67 -15.91 13.01
CA VAL A 178 -6.23 -16.57 11.82
C VAL A 178 -5.88 -15.80 10.53
N LEU A 179 -5.24 -16.51 9.61
CA LEU A 179 -4.94 -16.12 8.24
C LEU A 179 -6.12 -16.47 7.32
N CYS A 180 -6.40 -15.62 6.34
CA CYS A 180 -7.46 -15.82 5.37
C CYS A 180 -7.14 -16.89 4.32
N LEU A 181 -5.87 -16.96 3.89
CA LEU A 181 -5.43 -17.88 2.84
C LEU A 181 -4.31 -18.80 3.35
N PRO A 182 -4.17 -20.01 2.77
CA PRO A 182 -3.10 -20.93 3.13
C PRO A 182 -1.73 -20.40 2.71
N ILE A 183 -0.70 -20.88 3.40
CA ILE A 183 0.72 -20.59 3.16
C ILE A 183 1.58 -21.84 3.24
#